data_AF-A0A1I5C4G4-F1
#
_entry.id   AF-A0A1I5C4G4-F1
#
_cell.length_a   1.000
_cell.length_b   1.000
_cell.length_c   1.000
_cell.angle_alpha   90.00
_cell.angle_beta   90.00
_cell.angle_gamma   90.00
#
_symmetry.space_group_name_H-M   'P 1'
#
loop_
_entity.id
_entity.type
_entity.pdbx_description
1 polymer ?
#
loop_
_entity_poly.entity_id
_entity_poly.type
_entity_poly.pdbx_seq_one_letter_code
_entity_poly.pdbx_strand_id
1 'polypeptide(L)'
;MKKLKGSLALLLVVSLCLCSTSARASQSEVDRLKQESENASQAVDDINNAKQQVEDAKGQLEDQADSLSGQISDLNTQITTVSSEISETEDNIALVEADIESLNEKLETTQASLDTQKEAMKARIQYMYENKSTNTLVNFLESGSISEFLQRLEYMAQITAYDQDAIEKYEETQQELEDTKSAIETKNDELTAYQDTLQSKRSELGTLVSSTTSALNTTNSQIELTEAAIAELEKQLEEAKAYEQKIQQQYEAAQVALAEKLAGETGGYTGGYTTTDEETLILAALIQAEAANQGDAGRLAVGSVVMNRVASSKFPNTVSGVIYASGQFAPVTSGRVAMILAEGPNSACQYAAAQAIAGNTNTDALFFCTYSYAQSLHESQVAAGQSGFLDRTSGTVINAHYFYNYN
;
A
#
# COMPACT_ATOMS: atom_id res chain seq x y z
N MET A 1 9.68 9.53 1.09
CA MET A 1 9.64 8.12 1.55
C MET A 1 10.58 7.28 0.69
N LYS A 2 11.78 6.99 1.20
CA LYS A 2 12.81 6.14 0.57
C LYS A 2 12.58 4.72 1.04
N LYS A 3 11.82 3.89 0.31
CA LYS A 3 11.81 2.41 0.40
C LYS A 3 10.82 1.77 -0.60
N LEU A 4 10.90 2.12 -1.88
CA LEU A 4 10.37 1.28 -2.97
C LEU A 4 11.43 1.20 -4.07
N LYS A 5 12.51 0.48 -3.77
CA LYS A 5 13.49 0.00 -4.75
C LYS A 5 13.70 -1.47 -4.44
N GLY A 6 12.81 -2.30 -4.97
CA GLY A 6 12.83 -3.74 -4.78
C GLY A 6 12.14 -4.39 -5.96
N SER A 7 12.96 -4.74 -6.96
CA SER A 7 12.79 -5.92 -7.80
C SER A 7 11.41 -6.16 -8.44
N LEU A 8 11.16 -5.57 -9.60
CA LEU A 8 10.17 -6.09 -10.54
C LEU A 8 10.80 -6.18 -11.94
N ALA A 9 11.64 -7.20 -12.11
CA ALA A 9 12.16 -7.62 -13.41
C ALA A 9 12.27 -9.14 -13.39
N LEU A 10 11.13 -9.83 -13.25
CA LEU A 10 11.04 -11.25 -13.53
C LEU A 10 10.78 -11.40 -15.03
N LEU A 11 11.85 -11.29 -15.80
CA LEU A 11 11.84 -11.48 -17.25
C LEU A 11 11.85 -12.99 -17.50
N LEU A 12 10.69 -13.62 -17.41
CA LEU A 12 10.52 -15.05 -17.64
C LEU A 12 10.45 -15.29 -19.16
N VAL A 13 11.63 -15.55 -19.74
CA VAL A 13 11.76 -15.96 -21.15
C VAL A 13 11.13 -17.34 -21.29
N VAL A 14 9.87 -17.38 -21.71
CA VAL A 14 9.22 -18.60 -22.20
C VAL A 14 9.90 -18.97 -23.52
N SER A 15 10.91 -19.84 -23.42
CA SER A 15 11.62 -20.38 -24.58
C SER A 15 10.66 -21.28 -25.34
N LEU A 16 10.12 -20.76 -26.44
CA LEU A 16 9.26 -21.47 -27.38
C LEU A 16 10.07 -22.59 -28.07
N CYS A 17 10.16 -23.76 -27.42
CA CYS A 17 10.77 -24.93 -28.03
C CYS A 17 9.78 -25.58 -29.01
N LEU A 18 9.79 -25.09 -30.24
CA LEU A 18 9.21 -25.77 -31.40
C LEU A 18 10.03 -27.02 -31.71
N CYS A 19 9.74 -28.14 -31.04
CA CYS A 19 10.21 -29.47 -31.47
C CYS A 19 9.06 -30.25 -32.09
N SER A 20 8.88 -30.03 -33.39
CA SER A 20 8.14 -30.89 -34.31
C SER A 20 8.97 -32.15 -34.58
N THR A 21 8.99 -33.11 -33.66
CA THR A 21 9.48 -34.47 -33.91
C THR A 21 8.67 -35.41 -33.06
N SER A 22 8.13 -36.45 -33.69
CA SER A 22 7.42 -37.57 -33.06
C SER A 22 8.20 -38.07 -31.85
N ALA A 23 7.86 -37.56 -30.67
CA ALA A 23 8.49 -37.91 -29.42
C ALA A 23 8.22 -39.38 -29.17
N ARG A 24 9.29 -40.19 -29.15
CA ARG A 24 9.20 -41.55 -28.64
C ARG A 24 8.71 -41.42 -27.20
N ALA A 25 7.52 -41.92 -26.90
CA ALA A 25 7.00 -41.97 -25.53
C ALA A 25 8.08 -42.62 -24.62
N SER A 26 8.68 -41.80 -23.77
CA SER A 26 9.76 -42.20 -22.86
C SER A 26 9.51 -41.60 -21.48
N GLN A 27 9.99 -42.31 -20.45
CA GLN A 27 9.90 -41.84 -19.06
C GLN A 27 10.45 -40.42 -18.90
N SER A 28 11.58 -40.12 -19.55
CA SER A 28 12.21 -38.80 -19.52
C SER A 28 11.34 -37.67 -20.07
N GLU A 29 10.47 -37.95 -21.04
CA GLU A 29 9.54 -36.97 -21.62
C GLU A 29 8.40 -36.68 -20.64
N VAL A 30 7.85 -37.72 -20.01
CA VAL A 30 6.82 -37.59 -18.97
C VAL A 30 7.36 -36.83 -17.76
N ASP A 31 8.58 -37.13 -17.31
CA ASP A 31 9.22 -36.44 -16.19
C ASP A 31 9.51 -34.96 -16.51
N ARG A 32 9.95 -34.65 -17.75
CA ARG A 32 10.15 -33.27 -18.20
C ARG A 32 8.82 -32.50 -18.20
N LEU A 33 7.77 -33.05 -18.81
CA LEU A 33 6.46 -32.40 -18.89
C LEU A 33 5.82 -32.23 -17.50
N LYS A 34 6.07 -33.17 -16.57
CA LYS A 34 5.67 -33.00 -15.17
C LYS A 34 6.32 -31.78 -14.54
N GLN A 35 7.65 -31.66 -14.69
CA GLN A 35 8.39 -30.52 -14.15
C GLN A 35 7.97 -29.20 -14.82
N GLU A 36 7.74 -29.19 -16.13
CA GLU A 36 7.23 -28.01 -16.83
C GLU A 36 5.81 -27.62 -16.38
N SER A 37 4.94 -28.61 -16.11
CA SER A 37 3.60 -28.37 -15.56
C SER A 37 3.66 -27.78 -14.15
N GLU A 38 4.49 -28.34 -13.26
CA GLU A 38 4.71 -27.81 -11.91
C GLU A 38 5.26 -26.37 -11.94
N ASN A 39 6.23 -26.09 -12.82
CA ASN A 39 6.78 -24.74 -12.99
C ASN A 39 5.74 -23.75 -13.54
N ALA A 40 4.88 -24.19 -14.47
CA ALA A 40 3.82 -23.34 -15.03
C ALA A 40 2.78 -22.98 -13.96
N SER A 41 2.41 -23.94 -13.12
CA SER A 41 1.49 -23.71 -12.00
C SER A 41 2.08 -22.73 -10.97
N GLN A 42 3.36 -22.91 -10.61
CA GLN A 42 4.06 -21.97 -9.73
C GLN A 42 4.12 -20.55 -10.32
N ALA A 43 4.32 -20.42 -11.63
CA ALA A 43 4.34 -19.11 -12.29
C ALA A 43 2.97 -18.39 -12.22
N VAL A 44 1.87 -19.13 -12.34
CA VAL A 44 0.50 -18.60 -12.15
C VAL A 44 0.32 -18.09 -10.72
N ASP A 45 0.75 -18.86 -9.72
CA ASP A 45 0.68 -18.47 -8.31
C ASP A 45 1.52 -17.22 -8.01
N ASP A 46 2.74 -17.16 -8.55
CA ASP A 46 3.64 -16.01 -8.39
C ASP A 46 3.04 -14.74 -9.00
N ILE A 47 2.44 -14.82 -10.20
CA ILE A 47 1.78 -13.69 -10.85
C ILE A 47 0.55 -13.25 -10.05
N ASN A 48 -0.27 -14.17 -9.56
CA ASN A 48 -1.42 -13.84 -8.71
C ASN A 48 -0.99 -13.12 -7.42
N ASN A 49 0.06 -13.61 -6.76
CA ASN A 49 0.61 -12.98 -5.56
C ASN A 49 1.16 -11.59 -5.86
N ALA A 50 1.89 -11.42 -6.97
CA ALA A 50 2.38 -10.11 -7.40
C ALA A 50 1.23 -9.15 -7.70
N LYS A 51 0.16 -9.62 -8.36
CA LYS A 51 -1.05 -8.84 -8.63
C LYS A 51 -1.70 -8.35 -7.34
N GLN A 52 -1.90 -9.25 -6.37
CA GLN A 52 -2.49 -8.89 -5.07
C GLN A 52 -1.66 -7.83 -4.35
N GLN A 53 -0.33 -7.94 -4.35
CA GLN A 53 0.53 -6.92 -3.73
C GLN A 53 0.39 -5.54 -4.38
N VAL A 54 0.22 -5.49 -5.70
CA VAL A 54 0.01 -4.23 -6.42
C VAL A 54 -1.40 -3.68 -6.16
N GLU A 55 -2.42 -4.52 -6.10
CA GLU A 55 -3.79 -4.13 -5.71
C GLU A 55 -3.83 -3.57 -4.27
N ASP A 56 -3.14 -4.19 -3.31
CA ASP A 56 -3.03 -3.71 -1.94
C ASP A 56 -2.30 -2.34 -1.89
N ALA A 57 -1.23 -2.19 -2.67
CA ALA A 57 -0.50 -0.93 -2.79
C ALA A 57 -1.37 0.17 -3.42
N LYS A 58 -2.21 -0.17 -4.40
CA LYS A 58 -3.18 0.76 -4.99
C LYS A 58 -4.17 1.23 -3.93
N GLY A 59 -4.75 0.32 -3.13
CA GLY A 59 -5.68 0.69 -2.06
C GLY A 59 -5.06 1.66 -1.05
N GLN A 60 -3.79 1.45 -0.67
CA GLN A 60 -3.07 2.39 0.20
C GLN A 60 -2.88 3.78 -0.43
N LEU A 61 -2.64 3.84 -1.74
CA LEU A 61 -2.53 5.11 -2.47
C LEU A 61 -3.89 5.81 -2.59
N GLU A 62 -4.97 5.07 -2.79
CA GLU A 62 -6.35 5.61 -2.80
C GLU A 62 -6.70 6.20 -1.43
N ASP A 63 -6.42 5.49 -0.33
CA ASP A 63 -6.61 6.01 1.04
C ASP A 63 -5.79 7.30 1.28
N GLN A 64 -4.56 7.35 0.77
CA GLN A 64 -3.72 8.56 0.85
C GLN A 64 -4.29 9.71 0.04
N ALA A 65 -4.79 9.45 -1.17
CA ALA A 65 -5.42 10.45 -2.03
C ALA A 65 -6.68 11.02 -1.38
N ASP A 66 -7.51 10.17 -0.77
CA ASP A 66 -8.71 10.59 -0.03
C ASP A 66 -8.36 11.45 1.18
N SER A 67 -7.33 11.06 1.95
CA SER A 67 -6.85 11.87 3.06
C SER A 67 -6.34 13.24 2.61
N LEU A 68 -5.58 13.30 1.50
CA LEU A 68 -5.07 14.56 0.94
C LEU A 68 -6.22 15.43 0.39
N SER A 69 -7.23 14.81 -0.24
CA SER A 69 -8.44 15.49 -0.69
C SER A 69 -9.22 16.10 0.48
N GLY A 70 -9.35 15.37 1.58
CA GLY A 70 -9.90 15.88 2.84
C GLY A 70 -9.12 17.09 3.37
N GLN A 71 -7.79 17.00 3.42
CA GLN A 71 -6.93 18.12 3.81
C GLN A 71 -7.12 19.35 2.90
N ILE A 72 -7.31 19.17 1.59
CA ILE A 72 -7.61 20.28 0.68
C ILE A 72 -8.96 20.93 1.02
N SER A 73 -9.98 20.14 1.37
CA SER A 73 -11.28 20.67 1.79
C SER A 73 -11.17 21.49 3.08
N ASP A 74 -10.43 20.98 4.06
CA ASP A 74 -10.15 21.69 5.31
C ASP A 74 -9.36 22.98 5.07
N LEU A 75 -8.36 22.92 4.18
CA LEU A 75 -7.60 24.10 3.76
C LEU A 75 -8.50 25.13 3.08
N ASN A 76 -9.45 24.74 2.24
CA ASN A 76 -10.39 25.68 1.62
C ASN A 76 -11.26 26.40 2.66
N THR A 77 -11.66 25.70 3.73
CA THR A 77 -12.37 26.31 4.86
C THR A 77 -11.49 27.29 5.63
N GLN A 78 -10.23 26.93 5.88
CA GLN A 78 -9.25 27.81 6.51
C GLN A 78 -8.93 29.03 5.63
N ILE A 79 -8.78 28.87 4.32
CA ILE A 79 -8.59 29.95 3.34
C ILE A 79 -9.73 30.95 3.46
N THR A 80 -10.98 30.47 3.55
CA THR A 80 -12.15 31.36 3.68
C THR A 80 -12.08 32.18 4.96
N THR A 81 -11.74 31.55 6.09
CA THR A 81 -11.59 32.21 7.39
C THR A 81 -10.47 33.24 7.37
N VAL A 82 -9.28 32.84 6.92
CA VAL A 82 -8.10 33.71 6.83
C VAL A 82 -8.35 34.84 5.83
N SER A 83 -9.13 34.62 4.78
CA SER A 83 -9.49 35.68 3.81
C SER A 83 -10.36 36.76 4.46
N SER A 84 -11.26 36.41 5.37
CA SER A 84 -12.01 37.39 6.17
C SER A 84 -11.10 38.16 7.13
N GLU A 85 -10.18 37.47 7.82
CA GLU A 85 -9.19 38.13 8.70
C GLU A 85 -8.23 39.05 7.93
N ILE A 86 -7.85 38.67 6.70
CA ILE A 86 -7.06 39.51 5.78
C ILE A 86 -7.82 40.78 5.44
N SER A 87 -9.11 40.67 5.08
CA SER A 87 -9.95 41.84 4.78
C SER A 87 -10.06 42.77 5.99
N GLU A 88 -10.27 42.24 7.19
CA GLU A 88 -10.32 43.03 8.41
C GLU A 88 -8.96 43.72 8.72
N THR A 89 -7.86 43.02 8.45
CA THR A 89 -6.50 43.60 8.61
C THR A 89 -6.25 44.70 7.58
N GLU A 90 -6.71 44.55 6.33
CA GLU A 90 -6.61 45.57 5.29
C GLU A 90 -7.44 46.83 5.64
N ASP A 91 -8.64 46.65 6.22
CA ASP A 91 -9.45 47.76 6.73
C ASP A 91 -8.74 48.50 7.88
N ASN A 92 -8.13 47.76 8.82
CA ASN A 92 -7.35 48.35 9.91
C ASN A 92 -6.12 49.11 9.41
N ILE A 93 -5.43 48.59 8.39
CA ILE A 93 -4.31 49.28 7.74
C ILE A 93 -4.79 50.61 7.16
N ALA A 94 -5.90 50.63 6.43
CA ALA A 94 -6.45 51.85 5.84
C ALA A 94 -6.82 52.90 6.91
N LEU A 95 -7.36 52.46 8.05
CA LEU A 95 -7.64 53.36 9.18
C LEU A 95 -6.36 53.95 9.78
N VAL A 96 -5.32 53.13 10.00
CA VAL A 96 -4.04 53.60 10.55
C VAL A 96 -3.33 54.56 9.58
N GLU A 97 -3.37 54.27 8.27
CA GLU A 97 -2.82 55.17 7.25
C GLU A 97 -3.52 56.54 7.25
N ALA A 98 -4.85 56.56 7.40
CA ALA A 98 -5.62 57.80 7.53
C ALA A 98 -5.29 58.57 8.83
N ASP A 99 -5.12 57.87 9.95
CA ASP A 99 -4.68 58.48 11.22
C ASP A 99 -3.28 59.11 11.07
N ILE A 100 -2.34 58.42 10.41
CA ILE A 100 -0.99 58.92 10.14
C ILE A 100 -1.04 60.18 9.26
N GLU A 101 -1.89 60.20 8.22
CA GLU A 101 -2.09 61.38 7.37
C GLU A 101 -2.59 62.57 8.20
N SER A 102 -3.62 62.38 9.01
CA SER A 102 -4.16 63.42 9.89
C SER A 102 -3.14 63.93 10.92
N LEU A 103 -2.35 63.03 11.52
CA LEU A 103 -1.29 63.40 12.45
C LEU A 103 -0.16 64.17 11.78
N ASN A 104 0.21 63.83 10.53
CA ASN A 104 1.22 64.58 9.77
C ASN A 104 0.73 65.98 9.41
N GLU A 105 -0.54 66.16 9.02
CA GLU A 105 -1.13 67.48 8.81
C GLU A 105 -1.08 68.30 10.11
N LYS A 106 -1.47 67.68 11.24
CA LYS A 106 -1.39 68.32 12.56
C LYS A 106 0.06 68.72 12.89
N LEU A 107 1.02 67.82 12.69
CA LEU A 107 2.44 68.06 12.92
C LEU A 107 2.94 69.29 12.13
N GLU A 108 2.55 69.42 10.87
CA GLU A 108 2.91 70.56 10.01
C GLU A 108 2.34 71.87 10.58
N THR A 109 1.07 71.88 10.97
CA THR A 109 0.43 73.08 11.56
C THR A 109 0.99 73.48 12.92
N THR A 110 1.30 72.51 13.79
CA THR A 110 1.91 72.74 15.10
C THR A 110 3.34 73.25 14.93
N GLN A 111 4.12 72.69 14.01
CA GLN A 111 5.48 73.15 13.70
C GLN A 111 5.47 74.60 13.18
N ALA A 112 4.58 74.94 12.25
CA ALA A 112 4.44 76.31 11.74
C ALA A 112 4.04 77.32 12.83
N SER A 113 3.15 76.91 13.75
CA SER A 113 2.74 77.72 14.91
C SER A 113 3.92 77.96 15.86
N LEU A 114 4.69 76.91 16.17
CA LEU A 114 5.89 76.99 17.01
C LEU A 114 6.94 77.93 16.42
N ASP A 115 7.19 77.84 15.10
CA ASP A 115 8.14 78.71 14.41
C ASP A 115 7.68 80.17 14.43
N THR A 116 6.37 80.42 14.25
CA THR A 116 5.78 81.76 14.34
C THR A 116 5.93 82.34 15.76
N GLN A 117 5.59 81.57 16.79
CA GLN A 117 5.73 81.96 18.19
C GLN A 117 7.19 82.24 18.55
N LYS A 118 8.12 81.42 18.07
CA LYS A 118 9.57 81.57 18.27
C LYS A 118 10.10 82.87 17.68
N GLU A 119 9.74 83.19 16.44
CA GLU A 119 10.16 84.44 15.80
C GLU A 119 9.55 85.68 16.49
N ALA A 120 8.27 85.60 16.91
CA ALA A 120 7.65 86.66 17.69
C ALA A 120 8.36 86.88 19.05
N MET A 121 8.69 85.79 19.75
CA MET A 121 9.41 85.83 21.03
C MET A 121 10.82 86.40 20.87
N LYS A 122 11.55 86.02 19.81
CA LYS A 122 12.85 86.62 19.47
C LYS A 122 12.75 88.13 19.27
N ALA A 123 11.79 88.58 18.45
CA ALA A 123 11.57 90.00 18.18
C ALA A 123 11.22 90.76 19.47
N ARG A 124 10.40 90.17 20.34
CA ARG A 124 10.02 90.73 21.64
C ARG A 124 11.22 90.86 22.58
N ILE A 125 12.03 89.80 22.71
CA ILE A 125 13.26 89.79 23.52
C ILE A 125 14.27 90.81 22.98
N GLN A 126 14.43 90.89 21.67
CA GLN A 126 15.31 91.88 21.02
C GLN A 126 14.87 93.30 21.33
N TYR A 127 13.58 93.62 21.14
CA TYR A 127 13.02 94.93 21.48
C TYR A 127 13.23 95.27 22.96
N MET A 128 12.95 94.31 23.87
CA MET A 128 13.20 94.50 25.30
C MET A 128 14.67 94.77 25.60
N TYR A 129 15.60 94.11 24.91
CA TYR A 129 17.05 94.28 25.07
C TYR A 129 17.56 95.63 24.55
N GLU A 130 17.18 95.99 23.33
CA GLU A 130 17.58 97.24 22.67
C GLU A 130 17.02 98.47 23.41
N ASN A 131 15.84 98.35 24.01
CA ASN A 131 15.18 99.42 24.75
C ASN A 131 15.45 99.38 26.27
N LYS A 132 16.44 98.59 26.75
CA LYS A 132 16.79 98.45 28.19
C LYS A 132 17.20 99.74 28.90
N SER A 133 17.53 100.83 28.20
CA SER A 133 18.32 101.94 28.75
C SER A 133 17.55 103.14 29.30
N THR A 134 16.23 103.10 29.46
CA THR A 134 15.49 104.18 30.14
C THR A 134 14.86 103.70 31.42
N ASN A 135 15.70 103.49 32.43
CA ASN A 135 15.42 103.53 33.88
C ASN A 135 13.93 103.69 34.24
N THR A 136 13.13 102.63 34.05
CA THR A 136 11.66 102.76 33.91
C THR A 136 10.96 103.03 35.23
N LEU A 137 11.62 102.79 36.37
CA LEU A 137 11.13 103.29 37.66
C LEU A 137 11.58 104.73 37.94
N VAL A 138 12.81 105.10 37.56
CA VAL A 138 13.38 106.42 37.88
C VAL A 138 12.80 107.53 36.97
N ASN A 139 12.68 107.29 35.66
CA ASN A 139 12.05 108.21 34.71
C ASN A 139 10.52 108.34 34.91
N PHE A 140 9.93 107.46 35.73
CA PHE A 140 8.49 107.29 35.92
C PHE A 140 8.02 107.90 37.24
N LEU A 141 8.93 107.99 38.22
CA LEU A 141 8.82 108.89 39.36
C LEU A 141 8.99 110.37 38.96
N GLU A 142 9.62 110.66 37.82
CA GLU A 142 9.81 112.03 37.29
C GLU A 142 8.64 112.54 36.41
N SER A 143 7.70 111.69 35.97
CA SER A 143 6.65 112.07 35.02
C SER A 143 5.32 112.49 35.70
N GLY A 144 5.19 113.77 36.07
CA GLY A 144 3.97 114.58 35.96
C GLY A 144 2.68 114.28 36.77
N SER A 145 2.17 113.04 36.87
CA SER A 145 0.89 112.75 37.56
C SER A 145 0.74 111.30 38.04
N ILE A 146 0.11 111.09 39.22
CA ILE A 146 -0.21 109.75 39.77
C ILE A 146 -1.08 108.91 38.82
N SER A 147 -1.94 109.55 38.02
CA SER A 147 -2.81 108.83 37.07
C SER A 147 -2.03 108.23 35.90
N GLU A 148 -1.04 108.95 35.36
CA GLU A 148 -0.14 108.42 34.32
C GLU A 148 0.80 107.35 34.86
N PHE A 149 1.28 107.53 36.10
CA PHE A 149 2.04 106.51 36.82
C PHE A 149 1.23 105.21 36.94
N LEU A 150 -0.02 105.27 37.40
CA LEU A 150 -0.87 104.08 37.56
C LEU A 150 -1.23 103.42 36.23
N GLN A 151 -1.59 104.18 35.19
CA GLN A 151 -1.88 103.62 33.86
C GLN A 151 -0.68 102.89 33.25
N ARG A 152 0.52 103.46 33.37
CA ARG A 152 1.71 102.82 32.81
C ARG A 152 2.15 101.60 33.63
N LEU A 153 1.86 101.57 34.94
CA LEU A 153 2.13 100.41 35.81
C LEU A 153 1.19 99.26 35.47
N GLU A 154 -0.08 99.58 35.21
CA GLU A 154 -1.07 98.66 34.64
C GLU A 154 -0.60 98.09 33.30
N TYR A 155 -0.11 98.93 32.37
CA TYR A 155 0.43 98.47 31.08
C TYR A 155 1.66 97.56 31.25
N MET A 156 2.59 97.85 32.17
CA MET A 156 3.73 96.97 32.41
C MET A 156 3.30 95.61 32.96
N ALA A 157 2.32 95.57 33.87
CA ALA A 157 1.76 94.34 34.40
C ALA A 157 1.06 93.52 33.29
N GLN A 158 0.25 94.15 32.45
CA GLN A 158 -0.40 93.50 31.30
C GLN A 158 0.62 92.93 30.30
N ILE A 159 1.68 93.69 30.01
CA ILE A 159 2.75 93.24 29.11
C ILE A 159 3.50 92.03 29.68
N THR A 160 3.82 92.04 30.98
CA THR A 160 4.50 90.90 31.62
C THR A 160 3.61 89.67 31.66
N ALA A 161 2.31 89.85 31.94
CA ALA A 161 1.33 88.77 31.89
C ALA A 161 1.20 88.19 30.48
N TYR A 162 1.18 89.04 29.45
CA TYR A 162 1.20 88.60 28.04
C TYR A 162 2.48 87.83 27.69
N ASP A 163 3.65 88.32 28.10
CA ASP A 163 4.93 87.65 27.82
C ASP A 163 5.00 86.27 28.54
N GLN A 164 4.43 86.14 29.76
CA GLN A 164 4.31 84.87 30.46
C GLN A 164 3.36 83.90 29.75
N ASP A 165 2.17 84.35 29.35
CA ASP A 165 1.19 83.56 28.59
C ASP A 165 1.75 83.12 27.22
N ALA A 166 2.57 83.96 26.57
CA ALA A 166 3.23 83.61 25.32
C ALA A 166 4.30 82.52 25.50
N ILE A 167 5.04 82.53 26.62
CA ILE A 167 5.99 81.46 26.96
C ILE A 167 5.27 80.16 27.26
N GLU A 168 4.20 80.22 28.07
CA GLU A 168 3.38 79.04 28.41
C GLU A 168 2.79 78.40 27.15
N LYS A 169 2.18 79.18 26.25
CA LYS A 169 1.70 78.68 24.96
C LYS A 169 2.80 78.07 24.09
N TYR A 170 4.00 78.64 24.12
CA TYR A 170 5.13 78.10 23.39
C TYR A 170 5.55 76.73 23.94
N GLU A 171 5.64 76.59 25.27
CA GLU A 171 5.94 75.32 25.92
C GLU A 171 4.86 74.26 25.65
N GLU A 172 3.57 74.65 25.72
CA GLU A 172 2.44 73.77 25.37
C GLU A 172 2.51 73.31 23.91
N THR A 173 2.75 74.22 22.97
CA THR A 173 2.90 73.90 21.53
C THR A 173 4.10 72.97 21.30
N GLN A 174 5.17 73.15 22.06
CA GLN A 174 6.36 72.30 22.00
C GLN A 174 6.08 70.88 22.49
N GLN A 175 5.30 70.74 23.58
CA GLN A 175 4.86 69.44 24.09
C GLN A 175 3.91 68.75 23.11
N GLU A 176 2.95 69.49 22.54
CA GLU A 176 2.01 68.94 21.54
C GLU A 176 2.75 68.42 20.29
N LEU A 177 3.81 69.10 19.86
CA LEU A 177 4.65 68.64 18.75
C LEU A 177 5.31 67.29 19.08
N GLU A 178 5.86 67.14 20.29
CA GLU A 178 6.54 65.91 20.71
C GLU A 178 5.55 64.75 20.87
N ASP A 179 4.39 65.02 21.47
CA ASP A 179 3.31 64.03 21.60
C ASP A 179 2.81 63.57 20.22
N THR A 180 2.67 64.50 19.27
CA THR A 180 2.26 64.18 17.89
C THR A 180 3.30 63.30 17.18
N LYS A 181 4.60 63.59 17.33
CA LYS A 181 5.67 62.75 16.77
C LYS A 181 5.65 61.35 17.36
N SER A 182 5.52 61.23 18.68
CA SER A 182 5.46 59.94 19.36
C SER A 182 4.23 59.12 18.93
N ALA A 183 3.09 59.76 18.73
CA ALA A 183 1.89 59.12 18.19
C ALA A 183 2.10 58.58 16.76
N ILE A 184 2.75 59.36 15.89
CA ILE A 184 3.11 58.94 14.52
C ILE A 184 4.04 57.73 14.55
N GLU A 185 5.07 57.74 15.40
CA GLU A 185 6.00 56.62 15.53
C GLU A 185 5.27 55.33 15.96
N THR A 186 4.41 55.43 16.98
CA THR A 186 3.57 54.32 17.45
C THR A 186 2.67 53.77 16.33
N LYS A 187 2.06 54.65 15.54
CA LYS A 187 1.18 54.25 14.42
C LYS A 187 1.95 53.60 13.26
N ASN A 188 3.17 54.03 12.98
CA ASN A 188 4.02 53.37 11.99
C ASN A 188 4.46 51.97 12.44
N ASP A 189 4.74 51.79 13.73
CA ASP A 189 5.03 50.47 14.30
C ASP A 189 3.81 49.54 14.20
N GLU A 190 2.62 50.02 14.53
CA GLU A 190 1.35 49.31 14.35
C GLU A 190 1.14 48.89 12.87
N LEU A 191 1.34 49.83 11.93
CA LEU A 191 1.19 49.59 10.50
C LEU A 191 2.15 48.48 10.01
N THR A 192 3.42 48.55 10.41
CA THR A 192 4.44 47.56 10.05
C THR A 192 4.05 46.18 10.57
N ALA A 193 3.58 46.09 11.82
CA ALA A 193 3.16 44.83 12.42
C ALA A 193 1.95 44.20 11.68
N TYR A 194 0.99 45.02 11.23
CA TYR A 194 -0.13 44.54 10.41
C TYR A 194 0.33 44.03 9.04
N GLN A 195 1.21 44.76 8.36
CA GLN A 195 1.76 44.37 7.07
C GLN A 195 2.54 43.05 7.13
N ASP A 196 3.39 42.87 8.16
CA ASP A 196 4.15 41.64 8.39
C ASP A 196 3.22 40.44 8.64
N THR A 197 2.19 40.64 9.47
CA THR A 197 1.18 39.61 9.78
C THR A 197 0.43 39.18 8.52
N LEU A 198 0.00 40.14 7.70
CA LEU A 198 -0.70 39.90 6.44
C LEU A 198 0.17 39.08 5.47
N GLN A 199 1.44 39.47 5.31
CA GLN A 199 2.39 38.78 4.44
C GLN A 199 2.65 37.34 4.91
N SER A 200 2.86 37.13 6.22
CA SER A 200 3.10 35.80 6.78
C SER A 200 1.91 34.87 6.55
N LYS A 201 0.69 35.32 6.85
CA LYS A 201 -0.55 34.54 6.64
C LYS A 201 -0.72 34.14 5.17
N ARG A 202 -0.51 35.07 4.24
CA ARG A 202 -0.60 34.80 2.79
C ARG A 202 0.42 33.75 2.33
N SER A 203 1.66 33.87 2.80
CA SER A 203 2.76 32.97 2.41
C SER A 203 2.57 31.55 2.93
N GLU A 204 2.18 31.41 4.21
CA GLU A 204 1.94 30.11 4.84
C GLU A 204 0.81 29.35 4.12
N LEU A 205 -0.32 30.03 3.91
CA LEU A 205 -1.49 29.48 3.23
C LEU A 205 -1.15 29.01 1.80
N GLY A 206 -0.44 29.85 1.04
CA GLY A 206 -0.02 29.53 -0.32
C GLY A 206 0.91 28.32 -0.39
N THR A 207 1.85 28.22 0.55
CA THR A 207 2.78 27.07 0.66
C THR A 207 2.03 25.78 0.96
N LEU A 208 1.11 25.82 1.93
CA LEU A 208 0.38 24.64 2.36
C LEU A 208 -0.53 24.12 1.24
N VAL A 209 -1.32 25.01 0.61
CA VAL A 209 -2.18 24.66 -0.55
C VAL A 209 -1.37 24.07 -1.70
N SER A 210 -0.25 24.71 -2.06
CA SER A 210 0.60 24.26 -3.17
C SER A 210 1.21 22.88 -2.89
N SER A 211 1.71 22.66 -1.67
CA SER A 211 2.34 21.40 -1.27
C SER A 211 1.35 20.24 -1.25
N THR A 212 0.16 20.43 -0.66
CA THR A 212 -0.89 19.40 -0.58
C THR A 212 -1.45 19.07 -1.96
N THR A 213 -1.69 20.07 -2.80
CA THR A 213 -2.15 19.85 -4.19
C THR A 213 -1.12 19.07 -5.00
N SER A 214 0.17 19.41 -4.86
CA SER A 214 1.25 18.71 -5.56
C SER A 214 1.40 17.26 -5.10
N ALA A 215 1.24 17.01 -3.79
CA ALA A 215 1.24 15.66 -3.22
C ALA A 215 0.07 14.82 -3.74
N LEU A 216 -1.14 15.40 -3.82
CA LEU A 216 -2.32 14.72 -4.36
C LEU A 216 -2.12 14.35 -5.84
N ASN A 217 -1.66 15.28 -6.66
CA ASN A 217 -1.39 15.02 -8.08
C ASN A 217 -0.35 13.91 -8.26
N THR A 218 0.71 13.94 -7.46
CA THR A 218 1.76 12.90 -7.49
C THR A 218 1.22 11.53 -7.09
N THR A 219 0.30 11.49 -6.12
CA THR A 219 -0.36 10.26 -5.65
C THR A 219 -1.29 9.71 -6.73
N ASN A 220 -2.12 10.56 -7.35
CA ASN A 220 -2.99 10.18 -8.46
C ASN A 220 -2.20 9.62 -9.65
N SER A 221 -1.07 10.23 -10.02
CA SER A 221 -0.20 9.68 -11.06
C SER A 221 0.39 8.32 -10.69
N GLN A 222 0.66 8.05 -9.41
CA GLN A 222 1.09 6.71 -8.97
C GLN A 222 -0.04 5.69 -9.05
N ILE A 223 -1.27 6.09 -8.71
CA ILE A 223 -2.47 5.24 -8.87
C ILE A 223 -2.62 4.82 -10.35
N GLU A 224 -2.56 5.76 -11.28
CA GLU A 224 -2.63 5.46 -12.73
C GLU A 224 -1.53 4.47 -13.18
N LEU A 225 -0.30 4.63 -12.68
CA LEU A 225 0.79 3.69 -12.97
C LEU A 225 0.54 2.30 -12.38
N THR A 226 -0.05 2.21 -11.18
CA THR A 226 -0.41 0.92 -10.58
C THR A 226 -1.55 0.23 -11.32
N GLU A 227 -2.54 0.98 -11.83
CA GLU A 227 -3.61 0.44 -12.66
C GLU A 227 -3.08 -0.15 -13.97
N ALA A 228 -2.14 0.56 -14.61
CA ALA A 228 -1.46 0.05 -15.80
C ALA A 228 -0.65 -1.22 -15.50
N ALA A 229 0.02 -1.29 -14.34
CA ALA A 229 0.75 -2.48 -13.91
C ALA A 229 -0.18 -3.67 -13.62
N ILE A 230 -1.34 -3.43 -13.00
CA ILE A 230 -2.36 -4.46 -12.77
C ILE A 230 -2.87 -5.00 -14.10
N ALA A 231 -3.20 -4.14 -15.06
CA ALA A 231 -3.67 -4.57 -16.39
C ALA A 231 -2.62 -5.43 -17.13
N GLU A 232 -1.35 -5.09 -17.01
CA GLU A 232 -0.26 -5.89 -17.58
C GLU A 232 -0.12 -7.25 -16.87
N LEU A 233 -0.23 -7.29 -15.54
CA LEU A 233 -0.23 -8.55 -14.78
C LEU A 233 -1.44 -9.44 -15.11
N GLU A 234 -2.62 -8.86 -15.35
CA GLU A 234 -3.80 -9.61 -15.79
C GLU A 234 -3.58 -10.28 -17.15
N LYS A 235 -2.93 -9.56 -18.07
CA LYS A 235 -2.54 -10.13 -19.37
C LYS A 235 -1.54 -11.27 -19.21
N GLN A 236 -0.50 -11.08 -18.40
CA GLN A 236 0.50 -12.13 -18.13
C GLN A 236 -0.13 -13.34 -17.45
N LEU A 237 -1.09 -13.13 -16.55
CA LEU A 237 -1.81 -14.20 -15.88
C LEU A 237 -2.64 -15.03 -16.85
N GLU A 238 -3.32 -14.39 -17.80
CA GLU A 238 -4.09 -15.08 -18.84
C GLU A 238 -3.19 -15.92 -19.75
N GLU A 239 -2.05 -15.35 -20.19
CA GLU A 239 -1.05 -16.06 -20.99
C GLU A 239 -0.44 -17.25 -20.22
N ALA A 240 -0.14 -17.07 -18.94
CA ALA A 240 0.41 -18.11 -18.07
C ALA A 240 -0.59 -19.25 -17.85
N LYS A 241 -1.88 -18.96 -17.60
CA LYS A 241 -2.94 -19.97 -17.46
C LYS A 241 -3.17 -20.75 -18.75
N ALA A 242 -3.15 -20.08 -19.90
CA ALA A 242 -3.25 -20.75 -21.19
C ALA A 242 -2.06 -21.71 -21.43
N TYR A 243 -0.86 -21.32 -21.04
CA TYR A 243 0.32 -22.17 -21.09
C TYR A 243 0.24 -23.36 -20.11
N GLU A 244 -0.17 -23.12 -18.86
CA GLU A 244 -0.41 -24.15 -17.85
C GLU A 244 -1.40 -25.22 -18.35
N GLN A 245 -2.52 -24.79 -18.92
CA GLN A 245 -3.51 -25.73 -19.48
C GLN A 245 -2.91 -26.57 -20.63
N LYS A 246 -2.14 -25.93 -21.51
CA LYS A 246 -1.51 -26.60 -22.65
C LYS A 246 -0.47 -27.62 -22.19
N ILE A 247 0.37 -27.27 -21.23
CA ILE A 247 1.42 -28.19 -20.74
C ILE A 247 0.80 -29.36 -19.96
N GLN A 248 -0.28 -29.10 -19.20
CA GLN A 248 -1.01 -30.16 -18.51
C GLN A 248 -1.63 -31.16 -19.48
N GLN A 249 -2.23 -30.69 -20.58
CA GLN A 249 -2.73 -31.56 -21.65
C GLN A 249 -1.62 -32.37 -22.31
N GLN A 250 -0.45 -31.77 -22.56
CA GLN A 250 0.70 -32.48 -23.11
C GLN A 250 1.23 -33.54 -22.14
N TYR A 251 1.29 -33.24 -20.85
CA TYR A 251 1.69 -34.16 -19.80
C TYR A 251 0.74 -35.36 -19.71
N GLU A 252 -0.57 -35.13 -19.72
CA GLU A 252 -1.58 -36.20 -19.70
C GLU A 252 -1.50 -37.07 -20.97
N ALA A 253 -1.37 -36.45 -22.14
CA ALA A 253 -1.20 -37.18 -23.40
C ALA A 253 0.09 -38.02 -23.42
N ALA A 254 1.19 -37.49 -22.89
CA ALA A 254 2.46 -38.22 -22.79
C ALA A 254 2.37 -39.40 -21.81
N GLN A 255 1.63 -39.28 -20.71
CA GLN A 255 1.34 -40.40 -19.81
C GLN A 255 0.56 -41.51 -20.50
N VAL A 256 -0.48 -41.17 -21.26
CA VAL A 256 -1.26 -42.15 -22.03
C VAL A 256 -0.39 -42.83 -23.08
N ALA A 257 0.36 -42.06 -23.88
CA ALA A 257 1.23 -42.62 -24.91
C ALA A 257 2.34 -43.52 -24.34
N LEU A 258 2.87 -43.19 -23.15
CA LEU A 258 3.84 -44.04 -22.46
C LEU A 258 3.16 -45.30 -21.90
N ALA A 259 1.93 -45.19 -21.38
CA ALA A 259 1.14 -46.33 -20.92
C ALA A 259 0.86 -47.33 -22.05
N GLU A 260 0.40 -46.85 -23.21
CA GLU A 260 0.15 -47.66 -24.42
C GLU A 260 1.43 -48.37 -24.89
N LYS A 261 2.57 -47.68 -24.86
CA LYS A 261 3.86 -48.27 -25.24
C LYS A 261 4.33 -49.35 -24.25
N LEU A 262 4.22 -49.09 -22.95
CA LEU A 262 4.58 -50.07 -21.91
C LEU A 262 3.69 -51.32 -21.98
N ALA A 263 2.42 -51.16 -22.34
CA ALA A 263 1.51 -52.27 -22.60
C ALA A 263 1.86 -53.05 -23.90
N GLY A 264 2.41 -52.38 -24.92
CA GLY A 264 2.73 -52.98 -26.22
C GLY A 264 4.15 -53.59 -26.39
N GLU A 265 5.17 -53.15 -25.63
CA GLU A 265 6.58 -53.56 -25.83
C GLU A 265 7.06 -54.76 -24.98
N THR A 266 6.35 -55.19 -23.93
CA THR A 266 6.76 -56.30 -23.06
C THR A 266 5.55 -57.12 -22.63
N GLY A 267 5.53 -58.46 -22.64
CA GLY A 267 6.66 -59.35 -22.42
C GLY A 267 6.82 -59.71 -20.94
N GLY A 268 5.71 -60.07 -20.27
CA GLY A 268 5.69 -60.88 -19.05
C GLY A 268 6.25 -60.24 -17.77
N TYR A 269 5.35 -59.90 -16.84
CA TYR A 269 5.69 -59.92 -15.40
C TYR A 269 6.41 -61.24 -15.08
N THR A 270 7.42 -61.23 -14.20
CA THR A 270 8.24 -62.40 -13.82
C THR A 270 7.36 -63.59 -13.43
N GLY A 271 7.08 -64.47 -14.39
CA GLY A 271 5.96 -65.43 -14.33
C GLY A 271 5.35 -65.79 -15.69
N GLY A 272 5.63 -65.02 -16.76
CA GLY A 272 5.23 -65.36 -18.14
C GLY A 272 3.79 -65.02 -18.50
N TYR A 273 3.12 -64.16 -17.74
CA TYR A 273 1.75 -63.72 -17.98
C TYR A 273 1.72 -62.41 -18.80
N THR A 274 0.97 -62.43 -19.91
CA THR A 274 0.73 -61.27 -20.79
C THR A 274 -0.74 -60.85 -20.65
N THR A 275 -0.99 -59.59 -20.32
CA THR A 275 -2.35 -59.01 -20.21
C THR A 275 -2.93 -58.68 -21.58
N THR A 276 -4.26 -58.70 -21.69
CA THR A 276 -4.96 -58.09 -22.84
C THR A 276 -5.20 -56.58 -22.61
N ASP A 277 -5.55 -55.85 -23.65
CA ASP A 277 -5.95 -54.44 -23.55
C ASP A 277 -7.13 -54.26 -22.58
N GLU A 278 -8.07 -55.21 -22.59
CA GLU A 278 -9.21 -55.25 -21.66
C GLU A 278 -8.75 -55.42 -20.21
N GLU A 279 -7.80 -56.33 -19.95
CA GLU A 279 -7.25 -56.54 -18.61
C GLU A 279 -6.44 -55.35 -18.09
N THR A 280 -5.76 -54.63 -18.98
CA THR A 280 -5.06 -53.38 -18.66
C THR A 280 -6.05 -52.29 -18.22
N LEU A 281 -7.17 -52.14 -18.95
CA LEU A 281 -8.23 -51.20 -18.59
C LEU A 281 -8.93 -51.59 -17.28
N ILE A 282 -9.16 -52.89 -17.04
CA ILE A 282 -9.74 -53.39 -15.77
C ILE A 282 -8.81 -53.06 -14.60
N LEU A 283 -7.50 -53.23 -14.76
CA LEU A 283 -6.52 -52.85 -13.74
C LEU A 283 -6.53 -51.33 -13.48
N ALA A 284 -6.51 -50.52 -14.54
CA ALA A 284 -6.57 -49.06 -14.43
C ALA A 284 -7.85 -48.57 -13.75
N ALA A 285 -9.00 -49.18 -14.06
CA ALA A 285 -10.28 -48.86 -13.43
C ALA A 285 -10.30 -49.21 -11.93
N LEU A 286 -9.70 -50.34 -11.55
CA LEU A 286 -9.53 -50.71 -10.15
C LEU A 286 -8.61 -49.73 -9.42
N ILE A 287 -7.46 -49.38 -10.01
CA ILE A 287 -6.54 -48.38 -9.45
C ILE A 287 -7.25 -47.04 -9.24
N GLN A 288 -8.08 -46.60 -10.18
CA GLN A 288 -8.87 -45.38 -10.02
C GLN A 288 -9.92 -45.51 -8.91
N ALA A 289 -10.57 -46.67 -8.78
CA ALA A 289 -11.56 -46.89 -7.74
C ALA A 289 -10.94 -46.86 -6.33
N GLU A 290 -9.73 -47.39 -6.17
CA GLU A 290 -9.06 -47.56 -4.88
C GLU A 290 -8.13 -46.38 -4.52
N ALA A 291 -7.46 -45.80 -5.52
CA ALA A 291 -6.31 -44.94 -5.29
C ALA A 291 -6.25 -43.69 -6.19
N ALA A 292 -7.34 -43.27 -6.83
CA ALA A 292 -7.36 -42.06 -7.68
C ALA A 292 -6.67 -40.83 -7.02
N ASN A 293 -6.97 -40.59 -5.75
CA ASN A 293 -6.48 -39.43 -4.98
C ASN A 293 -5.20 -39.72 -4.17
N GLN A 294 -4.46 -40.79 -4.48
CA GLN A 294 -3.31 -41.24 -3.70
C GLN A 294 -1.96 -40.91 -4.35
N GLY A 295 -1.92 -39.99 -5.32
CA GLY A 295 -0.70 -39.64 -6.05
C GLY A 295 -0.10 -40.81 -6.85
N ASP A 296 1.03 -40.57 -7.54
CA ASP A 296 1.66 -41.55 -8.43
C ASP A 296 2.09 -42.82 -7.67
N ALA A 297 2.72 -42.65 -6.50
CA ALA A 297 3.19 -43.77 -5.68
C ALA A 297 2.06 -44.65 -5.15
N GLY A 298 0.92 -44.06 -4.74
CA GLY A 298 -0.21 -44.81 -4.21
C GLY A 298 -0.98 -45.57 -5.30
N ARG A 299 -1.17 -44.95 -6.47
CA ARG A 299 -1.76 -45.62 -7.64
C ARG A 299 -0.91 -46.80 -8.09
N LEU A 300 0.41 -46.62 -8.18
CA LEU A 300 1.34 -47.69 -8.55
C LEU A 300 1.38 -48.82 -7.52
N ALA A 301 1.24 -48.52 -6.24
CA ALA A 301 1.24 -49.52 -5.17
C ALA A 301 0.01 -50.43 -5.22
N VAL A 302 -1.18 -49.89 -5.51
CA VAL A 302 -2.39 -50.71 -5.75
C VAL A 302 -2.20 -51.59 -6.98
N GLY A 303 -1.66 -51.05 -8.07
CA GLY A 303 -1.33 -51.84 -9.27
C GLY A 303 -0.33 -52.96 -8.97
N SER A 304 0.71 -52.66 -8.18
CA SER A 304 1.74 -53.61 -7.74
C SER A 304 1.12 -54.79 -6.99
N VAL A 305 0.18 -54.56 -6.06
CA VAL A 305 -0.49 -55.65 -5.32
C VAL A 305 -1.22 -56.61 -6.25
N VAL A 306 -1.95 -56.10 -7.24
CA VAL A 306 -2.67 -56.96 -8.20
C VAL A 306 -1.68 -57.81 -8.98
N MET A 307 -0.60 -57.22 -9.47
CA MET A 307 0.41 -57.96 -10.24
C MET A 307 1.20 -58.95 -9.37
N ASN A 308 1.50 -58.61 -8.11
CA ASN A 308 2.11 -59.52 -7.13
C ASN A 308 1.22 -60.73 -6.85
N ARG A 309 -0.11 -60.53 -6.79
CA ARG A 309 -1.09 -61.63 -6.64
C ARG A 309 -1.11 -62.51 -7.89
N VAL A 310 -1.14 -61.93 -9.08
CA VAL A 310 -1.10 -62.69 -10.35
C VAL A 310 0.12 -63.62 -10.42
N ALA A 311 1.26 -63.19 -9.87
CA ALA A 311 2.48 -64.00 -9.84
C ALA A 311 2.59 -64.97 -8.67
N SER A 312 1.72 -64.85 -7.66
CA SER A 312 1.72 -65.72 -6.50
C SER A 312 0.87 -66.95 -6.76
N SER A 313 1.40 -68.15 -6.48
CA SER A 313 0.66 -69.42 -6.58
C SER A 313 -0.56 -69.53 -5.64
N LYS A 314 -0.72 -68.57 -4.71
CA LYS A 314 -1.85 -68.48 -3.78
C LYS A 314 -3.10 -67.87 -4.41
N PHE A 315 -3.00 -67.24 -5.58
CA PHE A 315 -4.08 -66.50 -6.22
C PHE A 315 -4.27 -66.95 -7.67
N PRO A 316 -5.40 -66.58 -8.31
CA PRO A 316 -5.55 -66.73 -9.75
C PRO A 316 -4.40 -66.07 -10.52
N ASN A 317 -3.99 -66.69 -11.61
CA ASN A 317 -2.86 -66.26 -12.43
C ASN A 317 -3.25 -65.30 -13.57
N THR A 318 -4.39 -64.60 -13.44
CA THR A 318 -4.85 -63.59 -14.39
C THR A 318 -5.33 -62.34 -13.64
N VAL A 319 -5.16 -61.16 -14.25
CA VAL A 319 -5.61 -59.88 -13.68
C VAL A 319 -7.11 -59.93 -13.43
N SER A 320 -7.89 -60.39 -14.41
CA SER A 320 -9.35 -60.55 -14.22
C SER A 320 -9.67 -61.53 -13.09
N GLY A 321 -8.94 -62.64 -12.98
CA GLY A 321 -9.13 -63.64 -11.94
C GLY A 321 -8.85 -63.08 -10.54
N VAL A 322 -7.80 -62.28 -10.39
CA VAL A 322 -7.47 -61.61 -9.11
C VAL A 322 -8.51 -60.55 -8.75
N ILE A 323 -8.91 -59.72 -9.71
CA ILE A 323 -9.81 -58.58 -9.49
C ILE A 323 -11.25 -59.05 -9.21
N TYR A 324 -11.75 -60.04 -9.94
CA TYR A 324 -13.12 -60.55 -9.79
C TYR A 324 -13.26 -61.72 -8.81
N ALA A 325 -12.17 -62.14 -8.15
CA ALA A 325 -12.26 -63.14 -7.10
C ALA A 325 -13.18 -62.66 -5.96
N SER A 326 -14.03 -63.57 -5.48
CA SER A 326 -15.07 -63.25 -4.50
C SER A 326 -14.47 -62.62 -3.24
N GLY A 327 -14.98 -61.44 -2.86
CA GLY A 327 -14.59 -60.72 -1.64
C GLY A 327 -13.20 -60.06 -1.67
N GLN A 328 -12.50 -59.99 -2.81
CA GLN A 328 -11.15 -59.42 -2.87
C GLN A 328 -11.11 -57.90 -2.94
N PHE A 329 -12.02 -57.27 -3.70
CA PHE A 329 -12.06 -55.83 -3.93
C PHE A 329 -13.50 -55.30 -3.83
N ALA A 330 -13.77 -54.49 -2.81
CA ALA A 330 -15.11 -53.93 -2.56
C ALA A 330 -15.66 -53.09 -3.75
N PRO A 331 -14.84 -52.30 -4.47
CA PRO A 331 -15.30 -51.54 -5.62
C PRO A 331 -15.85 -52.39 -6.77
N VAL A 332 -15.39 -53.63 -6.91
CA VAL A 332 -15.89 -54.56 -7.93
C VAL A 332 -17.32 -54.99 -7.60
N THR A 333 -17.58 -55.42 -6.37
CA THR A 333 -18.93 -55.82 -5.92
C THR A 333 -19.90 -54.63 -5.92
N SER A 334 -19.41 -53.42 -5.67
CA SER A 334 -20.24 -52.20 -5.71
C SER A 334 -20.59 -51.71 -7.13
N GLY A 335 -20.00 -52.28 -8.18
CA GLY A 335 -20.17 -51.82 -9.57
C GLY A 335 -19.35 -50.59 -9.97
N ARG A 336 -18.59 -49.99 -9.03
CA ARG A 336 -17.77 -48.79 -9.28
C ARG A 336 -16.70 -49.00 -10.35
N VAL A 337 -16.07 -50.19 -10.38
CA VAL A 337 -15.09 -50.53 -11.42
C VAL A 337 -15.74 -50.56 -12.81
N ALA A 338 -16.96 -51.09 -12.93
CA ALA A 338 -17.69 -51.14 -14.19
C ALA A 338 -18.07 -49.73 -14.70
N MET A 339 -18.43 -48.81 -13.79
CA MET A 339 -18.71 -47.41 -14.17
C MET A 339 -17.46 -46.71 -14.71
N ILE A 340 -16.32 -46.85 -14.02
CA ILE A 340 -15.06 -46.25 -14.46
C ILE A 340 -14.61 -46.85 -15.80
N LEU A 341 -14.80 -48.16 -16.01
CA LEU A 341 -14.52 -48.81 -17.29
C LEU A 341 -15.37 -48.25 -18.44
N ALA A 342 -16.66 -47.99 -18.19
CA ALA A 342 -17.56 -47.42 -19.20
C ALA A 342 -17.20 -45.97 -19.56
N GLU A 343 -16.69 -45.19 -18.61
CA GLU A 343 -16.23 -43.82 -18.82
C GLU A 343 -14.79 -43.72 -19.36
N GLY A 344 -14.01 -44.79 -19.20
CA GLY A 344 -12.57 -44.78 -19.44
C GLY A 344 -11.80 -44.32 -18.19
N PRO A 345 -10.86 -45.13 -17.66
CA PRO A 345 -10.02 -44.70 -16.55
C PRO A 345 -9.18 -43.47 -16.92
N ASN A 346 -8.88 -42.59 -15.96
CA ASN A 346 -8.05 -41.42 -16.23
C ASN A 346 -6.60 -41.81 -16.59
N SER A 347 -5.91 -40.90 -17.29
CA SER A 347 -4.56 -41.11 -17.82
C SER A 347 -3.54 -41.54 -16.75
N ALA A 348 -3.61 -40.94 -15.56
CA ALA A 348 -2.71 -41.27 -14.45
C ALA A 348 -2.91 -42.70 -13.91
N CYS A 349 -4.14 -43.22 -13.91
CA CYS A 349 -4.45 -44.59 -13.50
C CYS A 349 -4.10 -45.60 -14.59
N GLN A 350 -4.32 -45.26 -15.87
CA GLN A 350 -3.87 -46.07 -17.01
C GLN A 350 -2.34 -46.20 -17.03
N TYR A 351 -1.62 -45.10 -16.78
CA TYR A 351 -0.18 -45.10 -16.66
C TYR A 351 0.32 -45.94 -15.47
N ALA A 352 -0.30 -45.83 -14.29
CA ALA A 352 0.04 -46.68 -13.15
C ALA A 352 -0.22 -48.18 -13.41
N ALA A 353 -1.30 -48.53 -14.11
CA ALA A 353 -1.59 -49.90 -14.52
C ALA A 353 -0.51 -50.44 -15.47
N ALA A 354 -0.15 -49.67 -16.50
CA ALA A 354 0.89 -50.05 -17.46
C ALA A 354 2.26 -50.21 -16.78
N GLN A 355 2.61 -49.34 -15.83
CA GLN A 355 3.85 -49.47 -15.07
C GLN A 355 3.89 -50.75 -14.22
N ALA A 356 2.80 -51.08 -13.52
CA ALA A 356 2.71 -52.31 -12.75
C ALA A 356 2.80 -53.56 -13.64
N ILE A 357 2.13 -53.55 -14.81
CA ILE A 357 2.16 -54.63 -15.80
C ILE A 357 3.57 -54.82 -16.37
N ALA A 358 4.29 -53.72 -16.64
CA ALA A 358 5.68 -53.73 -17.09
C ALA A 358 6.68 -54.18 -16.02
N GLY A 359 6.21 -54.48 -14.79
CA GLY A 359 7.04 -54.96 -13.69
C GLY A 359 7.69 -53.85 -12.86
N ASN A 360 7.39 -52.58 -13.14
CA ASN A 360 7.85 -51.44 -12.34
C ASN A 360 7.00 -51.33 -11.07
N THR A 361 7.22 -52.22 -10.12
CA THR A 361 6.50 -52.27 -8.84
C THR A 361 7.22 -51.45 -7.76
N ASN A 362 6.46 -50.87 -6.81
CA ASN A 362 7.01 -50.11 -5.69
C ASN A 362 6.66 -50.71 -4.31
N THR A 363 6.05 -51.90 -4.30
CA THR A 363 5.79 -52.71 -3.10
C THR A 363 5.70 -54.19 -3.47
N ASP A 364 6.12 -55.07 -2.57
CA ASP A 364 6.00 -56.54 -2.64
C ASP A 364 4.78 -57.07 -1.88
N ALA A 365 3.91 -56.19 -1.38
CA ALA A 365 2.73 -56.57 -0.62
C ALA A 365 1.71 -57.34 -1.47
N LEU A 366 1.03 -58.29 -0.83
CA LEU A 366 -0.10 -59.03 -1.39
C LEU A 366 -1.44 -58.49 -0.89
N PHE A 367 -1.47 -57.61 0.11
CA PHE A 367 -2.69 -57.06 0.66
C PHE A 367 -2.54 -55.56 0.92
N PHE A 368 -3.65 -54.84 0.87
CA PHE A 368 -3.68 -53.45 1.34
C PHE A 368 -5.03 -53.15 2.00
N CYS A 369 -5.03 -52.11 2.83
CA CYS A 369 -6.23 -51.50 3.41
C CYS A 369 -5.94 -50.03 3.71
N THR A 370 -6.96 -49.26 4.08
CA THR A 370 -6.73 -47.89 4.57
C THR A 370 -5.93 -47.95 5.87
N TYR A 371 -4.97 -47.04 6.04
CA TYR A 371 -4.15 -47.02 7.24
C TYR A 371 -4.98 -46.79 8.51
N SER A 372 -6.02 -45.95 8.42
CA SER A 372 -6.97 -45.74 9.53
C SER A 372 -7.69 -47.02 9.95
N TYR A 373 -8.05 -47.88 9.01
CA TYR A 373 -8.64 -49.18 9.30
C TYR A 373 -7.63 -50.12 9.96
N ALA A 374 -6.40 -50.19 9.42
CA ALA A 374 -5.33 -51.00 9.99
C ALA A 374 -5.04 -50.61 11.45
N GLN A 375 -4.98 -49.30 11.72
CA GLN A 375 -4.76 -48.76 13.06
C GLN A 375 -5.91 -49.10 14.02
N SER A 376 -7.17 -48.87 13.61
CA SER A 376 -8.34 -49.20 14.44
C SER A 376 -8.40 -50.69 14.78
N LEU A 377 -8.10 -51.55 13.80
CA LEU A 377 -8.06 -53.00 14.00
C LEU A 377 -6.95 -53.41 14.97
N HIS A 378 -5.76 -52.80 14.84
CA HIS A 378 -4.65 -53.02 15.74
C HIS A 378 -5.02 -52.64 17.19
N GLU A 379 -5.55 -51.44 17.40
CA GLU A 379 -5.94 -50.95 18.72
C GLU A 379 -7.01 -51.83 19.37
N SER A 380 -8.03 -52.25 18.62
CA SER A 380 -9.09 -53.14 19.10
C SER A 380 -8.54 -54.51 19.54
N GLN A 381 -7.61 -55.08 18.77
CA GLN A 381 -6.99 -56.37 19.08
C GLN A 381 -6.09 -56.29 20.31
N VAL A 382 -5.28 -55.22 20.42
CA VAL A 382 -4.45 -54.96 21.61
C VAL A 382 -5.33 -54.77 22.86
N ALA A 383 -6.43 -54.02 22.74
CA ALA A 383 -7.40 -53.84 23.83
C ALA A 383 -8.06 -55.17 24.25
N ALA A 384 -8.23 -56.11 23.32
CA ALA A 384 -8.71 -57.47 23.58
C ALA A 384 -7.62 -58.43 24.11
N GLY A 385 -6.40 -57.93 24.39
CA GLY A 385 -5.28 -58.74 24.89
C GLY A 385 -4.62 -59.63 23.84
N GLN A 386 -4.86 -59.36 22.56
CA GLN A 386 -4.25 -60.07 21.43
C GLN A 386 -3.05 -59.27 20.88
N SER A 387 -2.16 -59.94 20.15
CA SER A 387 -1.15 -59.22 19.35
C SER A 387 -1.86 -58.41 18.27
N GLY A 388 -1.52 -57.12 18.19
CA GLY A 388 -2.21 -56.18 17.32
C GLY A 388 -1.92 -56.46 15.85
N PHE A 389 -2.84 -56.03 14.98
CA PHE A 389 -2.76 -56.27 13.54
C PHE A 389 -1.41 -55.85 12.94
N LEU A 390 -0.97 -54.62 13.21
CA LEU A 390 0.34 -54.10 12.74
C LEU A 390 1.56 -54.84 13.32
N ASP A 391 1.43 -55.57 14.42
CA ASP A 391 2.54 -56.38 14.97
C ASP A 391 2.66 -57.73 14.25
N ARG A 392 1.55 -58.19 13.67
CA ARG A 392 1.41 -59.52 13.04
C ARG A 392 1.62 -59.50 11.54
N THR A 393 1.76 -58.31 10.96
CA THR A 393 1.95 -58.11 9.53
C THR A 393 3.24 -57.36 9.27
N SER A 394 3.96 -57.71 8.22
CA SER A 394 5.06 -56.90 7.68
C SER A 394 4.50 -56.01 6.59
N GLY A 395 4.67 -54.69 6.71
CA GLY A 395 4.04 -53.76 5.76
C GLY A 395 4.56 -52.33 5.83
N THR A 396 4.21 -51.55 4.81
CA THR A 396 4.65 -50.17 4.60
C THR A 396 3.44 -49.27 4.34
N VAL A 397 3.48 -48.05 4.87
CA VAL A 397 2.47 -47.03 4.58
C VAL A 397 2.90 -46.24 3.34
N ILE A 398 2.02 -46.20 2.34
CA ILE A 398 2.17 -45.35 1.15
C ILE A 398 0.90 -44.50 1.06
N ASN A 399 1.05 -43.21 1.33
CA ASN A 399 -0.07 -42.26 1.46
C ASN A 399 -1.12 -42.74 2.46
N ALA A 400 -2.40 -42.83 2.07
CA ALA A 400 -3.47 -43.22 2.99
C ALA A 400 -3.64 -44.73 3.20
N HIS A 401 -2.78 -45.55 2.58
CA HIS A 401 -2.91 -47.00 2.56
C HIS A 401 -1.76 -47.70 3.29
N TYR A 402 -2.11 -48.79 3.98
CA TYR A 402 -1.15 -49.73 4.55
C TYR A 402 -1.09 -50.97 3.65
N PHE A 403 0.08 -51.22 3.07
CA PHE A 403 0.37 -52.36 2.19
C PHE A 403 1.13 -53.40 3.00
N TYR A 404 0.64 -54.64 3.05
CA TYR A 404 1.14 -55.63 3.99
C TYR A 404 1.11 -57.07 3.49
N ASN A 405 1.92 -57.90 4.14
CA ASN A 405 1.94 -59.36 4.07
C ASN A 405 1.73 -59.94 5.47
N TYR A 406 1.13 -61.12 5.55
CA TYR A 406 1.05 -61.87 6.81
C TYR A 406 2.39 -62.57 7.07
N ASN A 407 2.86 -62.46 8.31
CA ASN A 407 4.11 -63.09 8.78
C ASN A 407 4.00 -64.62 8.87
#